data_AF-A0A495UI24-F1
#
_entry.id   AF-A0A495UI24-F1
#
_cell.length_a   1.000
_cell.length_b   1.000
_cell.length_c   1.000
_cell.angle_alpha   90.00
_cell.angle_beta   90.00
_cell.angle_gamma   90.00
#
_symmetry.space_group_name_H-M   'P 1'
#
loop_
_entity.id
_entity.type
_entity.pdbx_description
1 polymer ?
#
loop_
_entity_poly.entity_id
_entity_poly.type
_entity_poly.pdbx_seq_one_letter_code
_entity_poly.pdbx_strand_id
1 'polypeptide(L)'
;MTLELGEYGTVLDVGHSVESDDVPNEVIGVYEAADGTPIYARAVATGALGEDDVHTAYHSSPEVTDQASADLAVERELARAIRAQYVDRRVVCVMNPLVEIGDFVEVVGWDRPLSGQVRQTDISDEATMTVTIREVLSL
;
A
#
# COMPACT_ATOMS: atom_id res chain seq x y z
N MET A 1 17.06 -4.94 -4.26
CA MET A 1 17.35 -5.42 -5.64
C MET A 1 16.35 -4.77 -6.58
N THR A 2 16.71 -4.45 -7.82
CA THR A 2 15.83 -3.72 -8.74
C THR A 2 15.42 -4.61 -9.91
N LEU A 3 14.13 -4.62 -10.24
CA LEU A 3 13.54 -5.34 -11.38
C LEU A 3 12.99 -4.29 -12.37
N GLU A 4 13.51 -4.26 -13.59
CA GLU A 4 13.15 -3.24 -14.58
C GLU A 4 12.12 -3.76 -15.59
N LEU A 5 11.20 -2.91 -16.01
CA LEU A 5 10.16 -3.19 -17.02
C LEU A 5 10.56 -2.61 -18.39
N GLY A 6 10.48 -3.40 -19.47
CA GLY A 6 10.77 -2.94 -20.84
C GLY A 6 11.46 -3.97 -21.75
N GLU A 7 11.81 -3.57 -22.98
CA GLU A 7 12.39 -4.42 -24.05
C GLU A 7 13.74 -5.09 -23.68
N TYR A 8 14.42 -4.56 -22.66
CA TYR A 8 15.62 -5.13 -22.02
C TYR A 8 15.44 -5.37 -20.51
N GLY A 9 14.22 -5.19 -20.00
CA GLY A 9 13.87 -5.35 -18.60
C GLY A 9 13.64 -6.82 -18.23
N THR A 10 13.69 -7.10 -16.94
CA THR A 10 13.41 -8.45 -16.42
C THR A 10 11.91 -8.69 -16.26
N VAL A 11 11.08 -7.65 -16.16
CA VAL A 11 9.63 -7.77 -15.92
C VAL A 11 8.85 -7.82 -17.23
N LEU A 12 8.02 -8.85 -17.39
CA LEU A 12 7.19 -9.10 -18.57
C LEU A 12 5.74 -8.68 -18.37
N ASP A 13 5.21 -8.83 -17.15
CA ASP A 13 3.84 -8.43 -16.80
C ASP A 13 3.72 -8.18 -15.28
N VAL A 14 2.79 -7.33 -14.88
CA VAL A 14 2.47 -7.06 -13.47
C VAL A 14 0.96 -7.27 -13.29
N GLY A 15 0.62 -8.38 -12.64
CA GLY A 15 -0.76 -8.73 -12.33
C GLY A 15 -1.37 -7.79 -11.28
N HIS A 16 -2.57 -7.31 -11.57
CA HIS A 16 -3.39 -6.52 -10.65
C HIS A 16 -4.25 -7.43 -9.76
N SER A 17 -3.64 -8.25 -8.89
CA SER A 17 -4.42 -8.85 -7.80
C SER A 17 -4.29 -7.95 -6.58
N VAL A 18 -5.33 -7.16 -6.31
CA VAL A 18 -5.51 -6.53 -5.00
C VAL A 18 -6.68 -7.27 -4.36
N GLU A 19 -6.42 -8.11 -3.37
CA GLU A 19 -7.46 -8.47 -2.40
C GLU A 19 -7.60 -7.26 -1.46
N SER A 20 -8.34 -6.23 -1.89
CA SER A 20 -8.64 -5.03 -1.10
C SER A 20 -10.13 -4.85 -0.88
N ASP A 21 -10.90 -5.93 -0.80
CA ASP A 21 -12.32 -5.81 -0.46
C ASP A 21 -12.44 -5.09 0.91
N ASP A 22 -12.94 -3.85 0.88
CA ASP A 22 -13.31 -2.97 2.00
C ASP A 22 -12.20 -2.33 2.86
N VAL A 23 -11.05 -2.00 2.28
CA VAL A 23 -9.93 -1.37 3.01
C VAL A 23 -10.09 0.14 3.12
N PRO A 24 -10.16 0.74 4.33
CA PRO A 24 -10.17 2.19 4.44
C PRO A 24 -8.84 2.79 3.97
N ASN A 25 -8.87 3.51 2.85
CA ASN A 25 -7.76 4.33 2.36
C ASN A 25 -7.97 5.81 2.68
N GLU A 26 -9.07 6.17 3.36
CA GLU A 26 -9.32 7.49 3.90
C GLU A 26 -9.87 7.36 5.33
N VAL A 27 -9.43 8.26 6.23
CA VAL A 27 -10.03 8.46 7.54
C VAL A 27 -10.49 9.89 7.67
N ILE A 28 -11.78 10.07 7.95
CA ILE A 28 -12.37 11.37 8.29
C ILE A 28 -12.67 11.41 9.79
N GLY A 29 -12.10 12.40 10.45
CA GLY A 29 -12.27 12.69 11.87
C GLY A 29 -13.24 13.84 12.10
N VAL A 30 -14.22 13.62 12.99
CA VAL A 30 -15.10 14.68 13.51
C VAL A 30 -14.95 14.73 15.03
N TYR A 31 -14.47 15.86 15.53
CA TYR A 31 -14.19 16.08 16.96
C TYR A 31 -14.76 17.42 17.42
N GLU A 32 -14.64 17.68 18.72
CA GLU A 32 -15.13 18.89 19.35
C GLU A 32 -14.02 19.48 20.23
N ALA A 33 -13.70 20.76 20.01
CA ALA A 33 -12.77 21.49 20.84
C ALA A 33 -13.33 21.71 22.24
N ALA A 34 -12.47 22.06 23.21
CA ALA A 34 -12.90 22.33 24.58
C ALA A 34 -13.94 23.48 24.70
N ASP A 35 -14.04 24.34 23.68
CA ASP A 35 -15.00 25.45 23.60
C ASP A 35 -16.27 25.10 22.80
N GLY A 36 -16.43 23.84 22.38
CA GLY A 36 -17.56 23.38 21.58
C GLY A 36 -17.41 23.63 20.06
N THR A 37 -16.27 24.16 19.61
CA THR A 37 -16.01 24.35 18.19
C THR A 37 -15.78 23.00 17.50
N PRO A 38 -16.48 22.70 16.39
CA PRO A 38 -16.24 21.46 15.65
C PRO A 38 -14.85 21.47 15.01
N ILE A 39 -14.15 20.34 15.13
CA ILE A 39 -12.85 20.09 14.51
C ILE A 39 -13.03 19.01 13.46
N TYR A 40 -12.52 19.28 12.26
CA TYR A 40 -12.52 18.32 11.15
C TYR A 40 -11.07 17.99 10.80
N ALA A 41 -10.77 16.70 10.68
CA ALA A 41 -9.46 16.21 10.25
C ALA A 41 -9.65 15.13 9.18
N ARG A 42 -8.70 15.04 8.25
CA ARG A 42 -8.74 14.08 7.14
C ARG A 42 -7.35 13.54 6.88
N ALA A 43 -7.23 12.21 6.79
CA ALA A 43 -6.03 11.53 6.33
C ALA A 43 -6.39 10.62 5.15
N VAL A 44 -5.54 10.59 4.12
CA VAL A 44 -5.73 9.77 2.92
C VAL A 44 -4.44 9.01 2.64
N ALA A 45 -4.55 7.73 2.32
CA ALA A 45 -3.43 6.88 1.94
C ALA A 45 -2.90 7.29 0.57
N THR A 46 -1.58 7.28 0.39
CA THR A 46 -0.95 7.47 -0.91
C THR A 46 -0.49 6.11 -1.48
N GLY A 47 -0.14 6.05 -2.77
CA GLY A 47 0.45 4.83 -3.37
C GLY A 47 -0.55 3.79 -3.90
N ALA A 48 -0.30 2.50 -3.68
CA ALA A 48 -1.09 1.40 -4.25
C ALA A 48 -2.53 1.26 -3.72
N LEU A 49 -2.83 1.90 -2.59
CA LEU A 49 -4.19 2.07 -2.05
C LEU A 49 -4.82 3.42 -2.46
N GLY A 50 -4.15 4.19 -3.34
CA GLY A 50 -4.53 5.56 -3.68
C GLY A 50 -5.90 5.75 -4.34
N GLU A 51 -6.23 7.01 -4.57
CA GLU A 51 -7.55 7.67 -4.81
C GLU A 51 -8.53 7.06 -5.84
N ASP A 52 -8.18 5.97 -6.52
CA ASP A 52 -9.00 5.40 -7.60
C ASP A 52 -10.27 4.69 -7.07
N ASP A 53 -10.30 4.29 -5.80
CA ASP A 53 -11.50 3.79 -5.10
C ASP A 53 -11.44 4.16 -3.61
N VAL A 54 -12.10 5.26 -3.21
CA VAL A 54 -12.02 5.79 -1.84
C VAL A 54 -12.97 5.03 -0.90
N HIS A 55 -12.38 4.33 0.04
CA HIS A 55 -13.05 3.70 1.17
C HIS A 55 -12.80 4.53 2.43
N THR A 56 -13.83 5.23 2.86
CA THR A 56 -13.76 6.13 4.02
C THR A 56 -14.10 5.40 5.32
N ALA A 57 -13.19 5.45 6.30
CA ALA A 57 -13.49 5.18 7.70
C ALA A 57 -13.74 6.48 8.46
N TYR A 58 -14.63 6.43 9.46
CA TYR A 58 -14.92 7.57 10.33
C TYR A 58 -14.33 7.34 11.71
N HIS A 59 -13.68 8.37 12.24
CA HIS A 59 -13.13 8.35 13.59
C HIS A 59 -13.67 9.53 14.40
N SER A 60 -13.98 9.28 15.67
CA SER A 60 -14.36 10.32 16.63
C SER A 60 -13.91 9.91 18.02
N SER A 61 -13.49 10.88 18.83
CA SER A 61 -13.10 10.66 20.22
C SER A 61 -13.35 11.93 21.04
N PRO A 62 -13.95 11.81 22.25
CA PRO A 62 -14.13 12.95 23.14
C PRO A 62 -12.81 13.42 23.79
N GLU A 63 -11.74 12.63 23.69
CA GLU A 63 -10.43 12.97 24.27
C GLU A 63 -9.61 13.91 23.37
N VAL A 64 -10.00 14.04 22.10
CA VAL A 64 -9.36 14.90 21.11
C VAL A 64 -10.04 16.26 21.13
N THR A 65 -9.34 17.27 21.64
CA THR A 65 -9.91 18.62 21.89
C THR A 65 -9.17 19.75 21.16
N ASP A 66 -8.19 19.40 20.32
CA ASP A 66 -7.41 20.34 19.52
C ASP A 66 -7.10 19.78 18.13
N GLN A 67 -6.83 20.67 17.15
CA GLN A 67 -6.61 20.30 15.75
C GLN A 67 -5.39 19.39 15.58
N ALA A 68 -4.29 19.66 16.30
CA ALA A 68 -3.07 18.88 16.13
C ALA A 68 -3.26 17.43 16.62
N SER A 69 -4.00 17.24 17.71
CA SER A 69 -4.42 15.93 18.21
C SER A 69 -5.40 15.24 17.25
N ALA A 70 -6.29 16.00 16.61
CA ALA A 70 -7.24 15.48 15.62
C ALA A 70 -6.54 14.95 14.35
N ASP A 71 -5.59 15.71 13.83
CA ASP A 71 -4.76 15.34 12.69
C ASP A 71 -3.95 14.08 13.01
N LEU A 72 -3.28 14.06 14.17
CA LEU A 72 -2.51 12.89 14.62
C LEU A 72 -3.40 11.66 14.83
N ALA A 73 -4.64 11.84 15.30
CA ALA A 73 -5.57 10.75 15.53
C ALA A 73 -6.03 10.10 14.21
N VAL A 74 -6.38 10.90 13.19
CA VAL A 74 -6.78 10.36 11.88
C VAL A 74 -5.60 9.70 11.16
N GLU A 75 -4.39 10.27 11.26
CA GLU A 75 -3.17 9.66 10.71
C GLU A 75 -2.84 8.32 11.36
N ARG A 76 -2.97 8.22 12.69
CA ARG A 76 -2.73 6.97 13.42
C ARG A 76 -3.75 5.90 13.07
N GLU A 77 -5.02 6.27 12.95
CA GLU A 77 -6.06 5.32 12.59
C GLU A 77 -5.89 4.84 11.15
N LEU A 78 -5.54 5.74 10.22
CA LEU A 78 -5.20 5.37 8.85
C LEU A 78 -3.97 4.46 8.82
N ALA A 79 -2.90 4.80 9.55
CA ALA A 79 -1.71 3.96 9.66
C ALA A 79 -2.01 2.57 10.21
N ARG A 80 -2.94 2.47 11.18
CA ARG A 80 -3.38 1.19 11.74
C ARG A 80 -4.17 0.38 10.71
N ALA A 81 -5.10 1.02 9.99
CA ALA A 81 -5.90 0.38 8.96
C ALA A 81 -5.02 -0.16 7.82
N ILE A 82 -4.05 0.64 7.36
CA ILE A 82 -3.09 0.28 6.31
C ILE A 82 -2.11 -0.81 6.78
N ARG A 83 -1.53 -0.68 7.97
CA ARG A 83 -0.54 -1.66 8.50
C ARG A 83 -1.15 -3.02 8.83
N ALA A 84 -2.46 -3.09 9.03
CA ALA A 84 -3.16 -4.37 9.17
C ALA A 84 -3.17 -5.18 7.86
N GLN A 85 -2.67 -4.60 6.76
CA GLN A 85 -2.78 -5.20 5.44
C GLN A 85 -1.46 -5.49 4.76
N TYR A 86 -1.55 -6.46 3.88
CA TYR A 86 -0.49 -6.89 3.00
C TYR A 86 -1.05 -6.89 1.59
N VAL A 87 -0.56 -6.00 0.74
CA VAL A 87 -0.90 -6.02 -0.68
C VAL A 87 0.13 -6.91 -1.37
N ASP A 88 -0.30 -8.12 -1.74
CA ASP A 88 0.54 -9.07 -2.45
C ASP A 88 0.31 -8.89 -3.98
N ARG A 89 1.32 -8.34 -4.67
CA ARG A 89 1.33 -8.12 -6.13
C ARG A 89 2.02 -9.27 -6.83
N ARG A 90 1.42 -9.82 -7.89
CA ARG A 90 2.06 -10.84 -8.73
C ARG A 90 2.81 -10.19 -9.88
N VAL A 91 4.11 -10.41 -9.97
CA VAL A 91 4.99 -9.88 -11.03
C VAL A 91 5.54 -11.04 -11.84
N VAL A 92 5.27 -11.07 -13.14
CA VAL A 92 5.85 -12.05 -14.07
C VAL A 92 7.13 -11.46 -14.64
N CYS A 93 8.24 -12.17 -14.48
CA CYS A 93 9.55 -11.77 -14.96
C CYS A 93 10.29 -12.91 -15.65
N VAL A 94 11.33 -12.57 -16.41
CA VAL A 94 12.32 -13.52 -16.93
C VAL A 94 12.96 -14.23 -15.74
N MET A 95 13.14 -15.54 -15.86
CA MET A 95 13.70 -16.36 -14.79
C MET A 95 15.04 -15.78 -14.29
N ASN A 96 15.06 -15.37 -13.03
CA ASN A 96 16.24 -14.91 -12.33
C ASN A 96 16.46 -15.76 -11.07
N PRO A 97 17.42 -16.70 -11.09
CA PRO A 97 17.65 -17.61 -9.97
C PRO A 97 18.22 -16.90 -8.73
N LEU A 98 18.56 -15.61 -8.81
CA LEU A 98 19.04 -14.81 -7.68
C LEU A 98 17.92 -14.19 -6.85
N VAL A 99 16.66 -14.30 -7.30
CA VAL A 99 15.51 -13.80 -6.53
C VAL A 99 15.05 -14.89 -5.58
N GLU A 100 15.21 -14.65 -4.27
CA GLU A 100 14.82 -15.59 -3.23
C GLU A 100 13.62 -15.08 -2.42
N ILE A 101 12.89 -16.03 -1.80
CA ILE A 101 11.82 -15.69 -0.86
C ILE A 101 12.43 -14.97 0.35
N GLY A 102 11.91 -13.79 0.64
CA GLY A 102 12.39 -12.92 1.72
C GLY A 102 13.17 -11.71 1.24
N ASP A 103 13.60 -11.67 -0.03
CA ASP A 103 14.33 -10.55 -0.60
C ASP A 103 13.49 -9.28 -0.70
N PHE A 104 14.14 -8.12 -0.54
CA PHE A 104 13.52 -6.82 -0.79
C PHE A 104 13.80 -6.37 -2.23
N VAL A 105 12.72 -6.19 -2.98
CA VAL A 105 12.74 -5.86 -4.40
C VAL A 105 12.01 -4.55 -4.67
N GLU A 106 12.50 -3.81 -5.64
CA GLU A 106 11.88 -2.62 -6.19
C GLU A 106 11.64 -2.85 -7.69
N VAL A 107 10.40 -2.75 -8.13
CA VAL A 107 10.00 -2.83 -9.54
C VAL A 107 9.87 -1.41 -10.09
N VAL A 108 10.65 -1.11 -11.12
CA VAL A 108 10.78 0.21 -11.75
C VAL A 108 10.31 0.14 -13.20
N GLY A 109 9.66 1.19 -13.70
CA GLY A 109 9.13 1.25 -15.07
C GLY A 109 7.67 0.80 -15.22
N TRP A 110 7.02 0.45 -14.11
CA TRP A 110 5.57 0.32 -14.01
C TRP A 110 4.92 1.66 -13.66
N ASP A 111 3.61 1.81 -13.91
CA ASP A 111 2.82 3.06 -13.72
C ASP A 111 3.02 3.70 -12.33
N ARG A 112 3.34 2.88 -11.32
CA ARG A 112 3.79 3.33 -10.00
C ARG A 112 5.01 2.49 -9.56
N PRO A 113 6.01 3.09 -8.88
CA PRO A 113 7.12 2.34 -8.31
C PRO A 113 6.58 1.37 -7.25
N LEU A 114 6.88 0.08 -7.38
CA LEU A 114 6.43 -0.97 -6.48
C LEU A 114 7.63 -1.45 -5.65
N SER A 115 7.57 -1.32 -4.34
CA SER A 115 8.64 -1.79 -3.45
C SER A 115 8.09 -2.74 -2.41
N GLY A 116 8.77 -3.86 -2.18
CA GLY A 116 8.26 -4.85 -1.26
C GLY A 116 9.13 -6.07 -1.05
N GLN A 117 8.63 -6.99 -0.22
CA GLN A 117 9.31 -8.24 0.09
C GLN A 117 8.75 -9.39 -0.77
N VAL A 118 9.63 -10.18 -1.38
CA VAL A 118 9.23 -11.41 -2.07
C VAL A 118 8.68 -12.42 -1.08
N ARG A 119 7.45 -12.88 -1.31
CA ARG A 119 6.76 -13.89 -0.46
C ARG A 119 6.66 -15.24 -1.12
N GLN A 120 6.57 -15.26 -2.44
CA GLN A 120 6.43 -16.48 -3.21
C GLN A 120 7.10 -16.30 -4.56
N THR A 121 7.69 -17.39 -5.05
CA THR A 121 8.26 -17.49 -6.39
C THR A 121 7.72 -18.78 -7.01
N ASP A 122 6.96 -18.66 -8.09
CA ASP A 122 6.46 -19.79 -8.89
C ASP A 122 7.20 -19.81 -10.23
N ILE A 123 7.84 -20.92 -10.57
CA ILE A 123 8.45 -21.09 -11.90
C ILE A 123 7.36 -21.62 -12.83
N SER A 124 6.94 -20.81 -13.80
CA SER A 124 5.86 -21.14 -14.73
C SER A 124 6.34 -21.98 -15.91
N ASP A 125 7.43 -21.58 -16.57
CA ASP A 125 8.04 -22.23 -17.73
C ASP A 125 9.58 -22.07 -17.71
N GLU A 126 10.33 -22.75 -18.59
CA GLU A 126 11.82 -22.73 -18.63
C GLU A 126 12.43 -21.31 -18.76
N ALA A 127 11.65 -20.29 -19.12
CA ALA A 127 12.13 -18.91 -19.32
C ALA A 127 11.50 -17.85 -18.40
N THR A 128 10.45 -18.18 -17.62
CA THR A 128 9.69 -17.20 -16.83
C THR A 128 9.47 -17.64 -15.40
N MET A 129 9.42 -16.66 -14.49
CA MET A 129 9.05 -16.85 -13.10
C MET A 129 8.03 -15.79 -12.66
N THR A 130 7.08 -16.20 -11.83
CA THR A 130 6.13 -15.30 -11.16
C THR A 130 6.61 -15.06 -9.74
N VAL A 131 6.74 -13.79 -9.36
CA VAL A 131 7.17 -13.33 -8.04
C VAL A 131 5.99 -12.63 -7.38
N THR A 132 5.55 -13.13 -6.23
CA THR A 132 4.58 -12.42 -5.39
C THR A 132 5.32 -11.49 -4.45
N ILE A 133 5.13 -10.19 -4.62
CA ILE A 133 5.76 -9.13 -3.84
C ILE A 133 4.74 -8.57 -2.87
N ARG A 134 5.05 -8.63 -1.59
CA ARG A 134 4.31 -7.94 -0.54
C ARG A 134 4.77 -6.50 -0.46
N GLU A 135 3.92 -5.61 -0.94
CA GLU A 135 4.20 -4.18 -1.01
C GLU A 135 4.35 -3.56 0.38
N VAL A 136 5.32 -2.64 0.50
CA VAL A 136 5.40 -1.74 1.65
C VAL A 136 4.52 -0.54 1.35
N LEU A 137 3.39 -0.45 2.05
CA LEU A 137 2.49 0.69 1.97
C LEU A 137 3.11 1.87 2.73
N SER A 138 3.34 2.98 2.05
CA SER A 138 3.73 4.26 2.65
C SER A 138 2.53 5.17 2.84
N LEU A 139 2.47 5.88 3.96
CA LEU A 139 1.52 6.97 4.20
C LEU A 139 1.92 8.18 3.37
#